data_AF-A0A925YZ30-F1
#
_entry.id   AF-A0A925YZ30-F1
#
_cell.length_a   1.000
_cell.length_b   1.000
_cell.length_c   1.000
_cell.angle_alpha   90.00
_cell.angle_beta   90.00
_cell.angle_gamma   90.00
#
_symmetry.space_group_name_H-M   'P 1'
#
loop_
_entity.id
_entity.type
_entity.pdbx_description
1 polymer ?
#
loop_
_entity_poly.entity_id
_entity_poly.type
_entity_poly.pdbx_seq_one_letter_code
_entity_poly.pdbx_strand_id
1 'polypeptide(L)'
;MLLTSAAAAQSLQGGLQNGGLQGSGAGSRSALLRGYYSAFTQNQNLLDNLSATEQVQSAIALEDAVDPATYISGAGDVIEISVFGAVPLSLTATVSADGFVTVKSVGAVRASGRTLAALKAELATKLRQQYRSEEVSVSLLRPRNFTVSVAGAVRSPGRKVITSIDRADRAVLLASTAVNSQEENASEKAVQRQTAKRLYPSGEAELRPSLRNIIVRRKNGEVVIADLISYYLTGDGRYNPVLREGDVISVPSVPAENAERVGISGEVQIPALYESAPYDSLGLLIRIAQGFTKAADTERIQIVRQTASGTESFQVNYNDILAGRKPDVKLLPNDRVQVGEKAIRVTGNVTIRGEVMFAGYYPVEPKRTTLKEILTLAGGFTKQAILSKAHLFRRPTSDDEPGKPAEFLTDPDFVKATVLRTGNLDVEEVQNFDFEYNVRRNFVAADFRKVFAGTSPDILLEDGDIITVPRDDGTIYVLGQVATPGFVAYSSGQPYSYYLALAGGETGESTGDVKILKAGNYQWKRPGETAVESGDWIFVPKKVRKTFGQTVNEIAPIVSLLASVVALAVLIYQVSR
;
A
#
# COMPACT_ATOMS: atom_id res chain seq x y z
N MET A 1 7.55 -2.94 -28.72
CA MET A 1 8.50 -2.88 -27.58
C MET A 1 7.83 -3.10 -26.23
N LEU A 2 6.78 -2.35 -25.87
CA LEU A 2 6.01 -2.61 -24.63
C LEU A 2 5.46 -4.04 -24.53
N LEU A 3 5.17 -4.70 -25.66
CA LEU A 3 4.62 -6.05 -25.69
C LEU A 3 5.66 -7.16 -25.44
N THR A 4 6.92 -7.01 -25.86
CA THR A 4 7.98 -8.00 -25.63
C THR A 4 8.58 -7.86 -24.23
N SER A 5 8.75 -6.63 -23.73
CA SER A 5 9.11 -6.41 -22.32
C SER A 5 7.98 -6.79 -21.37
N ALA A 6 6.71 -6.54 -21.72
CA ALA A 6 5.57 -7.00 -20.93
C ALA A 6 5.40 -8.52 -20.97
N ALA A 7 5.62 -9.18 -22.11
CA ALA A 7 5.59 -10.65 -22.20
C ALA A 7 6.74 -11.30 -21.42
N ALA A 8 7.95 -10.70 -21.47
CA ALA A 8 9.09 -11.10 -20.65
C ALA A 8 8.80 -10.94 -19.16
N ALA A 9 8.27 -9.78 -18.75
CA ALA A 9 7.88 -9.48 -17.38
C ALA A 9 6.72 -10.36 -16.89
N GLN A 10 5.74 -10.68 -17.75
CA GLN A 10 4.64 -11.60 -17.46
C GLN A 10 5.11 -13.06 -17.37
N SER A 11 6.04 -13.49 -18.22
CA SER A 11 6.67 -14.82 -18.10
C SER A 11 7.52 -14.92 -16.84
N LEU A 12 8.26 -13.86 -16.49
CA LEU A 12 8.98 -13.76 -15.22
C LEU A 12 8.00 -13.82 -14.03
N GLN A 13 6.93 -13.03 -14.04
CA GLN A 13 5.90 -13.06 -13.00
C GLN A 13 5.19 -14.42 -12.90
N GLY A 14 4.81 -15.04 -14.02
CA GLY A 14 4.12 -16.33 -14.04
C GLY A 14 5.00 -17.50 -13.60
N GLY A 15 6.30 -17.48 -13.95
CA GLY A 15 7.28 -18.46 -13.46
C GLY A 15 7.58 -18.33 -11.97
N LEU A 16 7.54 -17.09 -11.44
CA LEU A 16 7.76 -16.77 -10.03
C LEU A 16 6.51 -17.00 -9.16
N GLN A 17 5.30 -16.83 -9.69
CA GLN A 17 4.03 -17.04 -8.96
C GLN A 17 3.60 -18.51 -8.87
N ASN A 18 3.90 -19.34 -9.87
CA ASN A 18 3.51 -20.76 -9.89
C ASN A 18 4.33 -21.66 -8.94
N GLY A 19 5.25 -21.10 -8.14
CA GLY A 19 5.93 -21.80 -7.05
C GLY A 19 5.20 -21.77 -5.69
N GLY A 20 3.98 -21.24 -5.64
CA GLY A 20 3.20 -21.06 -4.40
C GLY A 20 2.49 -22.32 -3.88
N LEU A 21 3.04 -22.89 -2.81
CA LEU A 21 2.37 -23.50 -1.64
C LEU A 21 1.01 -24.20 -1.86
N GLN A 22 1.03 -25.49 -2.24
CA GLN A 22 0.08 -26.45 -1.66
C GLN A 22 0.81 -27.22 -0.55
N GLY A 23 0.47 -26.90 0.71
CA GLY A 23 1.02 -27.61 1.87
C GLY A 23 0.84 -26.83 3.16
N SER A 24 -0.29 -27.08 3.84
CA SER A 24 -0.55 -26.65 5.20
C SER A 24 0.44 -27.27 6.19
N GLY A 25 0.99 -26.47 7.12
CA GLY A 25 1.65 -26.98 8.32
C GLY A 25 2.96 -26.27 8.65
N ALA A 26 3.01 -25.69 9.85
CA ALA A 26 4.19 -25.06 10.42
C ALA A 26 5.41 -25.99 10.37
N GLY A 27 6.49 -25.56 9.71
CA GLY A 27 7.75 -26.31 9.76
C GLY A 27 8.74 -25.96 8.65
N SER A 28 9.82 -25.29 9.06
CA SER A 28 11.11 -25.19 8.38
C SER A 28 11.31 -24.02 7.41
N ARG A 29 12.26 -23.14 7.81
CA ARG A 29 12.98 -22.16 6.96
C ARG A 29 13.41 -22.70 5.59
N SER A 30 13.51 -24.03 5.42
CA SER A 30 13.81 -24.71 4.15
C SER A 30 12.70 -24.65 3.08
N ALA A 31 11.43 -24.47 3.46
CA ALA A 31 10.31 -24.39 2.51
C ALA A 31 10.25 -23.02 1.81
N LEU A 32 10.45 -21.93 2.57
CA LEU A 32 10.57 -20.57 2.01
C LEU A 32 11.79 -20.49 1.07
N LEU A 33 12.94 -21.02 1.49
CA LEU A 33 14.14 -21.08 0.65
C LEU A 33 13.88 -21.82 -0.69
N ARG A 34 13.15 -22.94 -0.69
CA ARG A 34 12.82 -23.69 -1.91
C ARG A 34 11.98 -22.88 -2.93
N GLY A 35 11.05 -22.04 -2.48
CA GLY A 35 10.30 -21.13 -3.37
C GLY A 35 11.20 -20.08 -4.01
N TYR A 36 12.11 -19.49 -3.23
CA TYR A 36 13.10 -18.52 -3.72
C TYR A 36 14.16 -19.12 -4.65
N TYR A 37 14.43 -20.43 -4.58
CA TYR A 37 15.36 -21.14 -5.46
C TYR A 37 14.90 -21.17 -6.94
N SER A 38 13.60 -20.99 -7.20
CA SER A 38 12.97 -21.21 -8.51
C SER A 38 13.42 -20.22 -9.60
N ALA A 39 13.58 -18.93 -9.27
CA ALA A 39 13.93 -17.87 -10.22
C ALA A 39 15.22 -18.17 -11.00
N PHE A 40 16.23 -18.68 -10.29
CA PHE A 40 17.54 -19.00 -10.86
C PHE A 40 17.54 -20.31 -11.66
N THR A 41 16.80 -21.33 -11.20
CA THR A 41 16.64 -22.60 -11.93
C THR A 41 15.81 -22.48 -13.21
N GLN A 42 15.06 -21.39 -13.37
CA GLN A 42 14.20 -21.16 -14.55
C GLN A 42 14.86 -20.29 -15.62
N ASN A 43 16.13 -19.88 -15.50
CA ASN A 43 16.79 -19.05 -16.51
C ASN A 43 16.72 -19.66 -17.92
N GLN A 44 16.84 -20.99 -18.03
CA GLN A 44 16.68 -21.69 -19.30
C GLN A 44 15.22 -21.62 -19.80
N ASN A 45 14.23 -21.77 -18.93
CA ASN A 45 12.81 -21.63 -19.27
C ASN A 45 12.46 -20.19 -19.71
N LEU A 46 13.07 -19.18 -19.08
CA LEU A 46 12.89 -17.78 -19.48
C LEU A 46 13.40 -17.55 -20.90
N LEU A 47 14.61 -18.03 -21.21
CA LEU A 47 15.17 -17.95 -22.56
C LEU A 47 14.30 -18.70 -23.59
N ASP A 48 13.80 -19.87 -23.21
CA ASP A 48 12.91 -20.67 -24.07
C ASP A 48 11.59 -19.90 -24.36
N ASN A 49 10.96 -19.30 -23.34
CA ASN A 49 9.72 -18.52 -23.49
C ASN A 49 9.92 -17.24 -24.31
N LEU A 50 11.03 -16.52 -24.09
CA LEU A 50 11.39 -15.34 -24.88
C LEU A 50 11.56 -15.71 -26.35
N SER A 51 12.20 -16.86 -26.62
CA SER A 51 12.43 -17.30 -27.98
C SER A 51 11.17 -17.75 -28.72
N ALA A 52 10.22 -18.36 -28.03
CA ALA A 52 8.94 -18.76 -28.61
C ALA A 52 8.12 -17.55 -29.07
N THR A 53 8.25 -16.43 -28.35
CA THR A 53 7.56 -15.17 -28.67
C THR A 53 8.15 -14.49 -29.92
N GLU A 54 9.46 -14.57 -30.13
CA GLU A 54 10.12 -13.96 -31.29
C GLU A 54 9.89 -14.67 -32.63
N GLN A 55 9.58 -15.97 -32.62
CA GLN A 55 9.27 -16.72 -33.86
C GLN A 55 8.06 -16.14 -34.62
N VAL A 56 7.28 -15.26 -33.99
CA VAL A 56 6.07 -14.64 -34.56
C VAL A 56 6.37 -13.28 -35.24
N GLN A 57 7.56 -12.68 -35.07
CA GLN A 57 7.86 -11.34 -35.61
C GLN A 57 9.08 -11.34 -36.54
N SER A 58 8.82 -11.17 -37.84
CA SER A 58 9.82 -11.09 -38.92
C SER A 58 10.24 -9.66 -39.29
N ALA A 59 9.77 -8.64 -38.56
CA ALA A 59 10.18 -7.25 -38.74
C ALA A 59 11.36 -6.90 -37.83
N ILE A 60 12.32 -6.11 -38.32
CA ILE A 60 13.39 -5.52 -37.51
C ILE A 60 12.73 -4.57 -36.50
N ALA A 61 12.50 -5.05 -35.28
CA ALA A 61 11.98 -4.25 -34.18
C ALA A 61 13.13 -3.42 -33.59
N LEU A 62 13.08 -2.11 -33.79
CA LEU A 62 14.01 -1.17 -33.17
C LEU A 62 13.58 -0.89 -31.72
N GLU A 63 14.55 -0.85 -30.82
CA GLU A 63 14.34 -0.36 -29.44
C GLU A 63 14.06 1.14 -29.43
N ASP A 64 14.92 1.89 -30.13
CA ASP A 64 14.82 3.32 -30.36
C ASP A 64 15.13 3.63 -31.82
N ALA A 65 14.79 4.85 -32.26
CA ALA A 65 15.29 5.35 -33.53
C ALA A 65 16.83 5.33 -33.52
N VAL A 66 17.43 4.89 -34.63
CA VAL A 66 18.89 4.85 -34.75
C VAL A 66 19.46 6.26 -34.59
N ASP A 67 20.14 6.50 -33.48
CA ASP A 67 20.80 7.78 -33.23
C ASP A 67 21.97 7.99 -34.21
N PRO A 68 21.87 8.95 -35.14
CA PRO A 68 22.91 9.15 -36.13
C PRO A 68 24.25 9.62 -35.53
N ALA A 69 24.24 10.21 -34.34
CA ALA A 69 25.44 10.72 -33.69
C ALA A 69 26.33 9.59 -33.15
N THR A 70 25.73 8.47 -32.74
CA THR A 70 26.44 7.34 -32.12
C THR A 70 26.60 6.14 -33.05
N TYR A 71 25.72 5.99 -34.05
CA TYR A 71 25.82 4.92 -35.03
C TYR A 71 27.06 5.05 -35.91
N ILE A 72 27.91 4.03 -35.93
CA ILE A 72 29.12 4.00 -36.77
C ILE A 72 28.84 3.24 -38.07
N SER A 73 28.84 3.97 -39.19
CA SER A 73 28.65 3.41 -40.52
C SER A 73 29.79 2.48 -40.92
N GLY A 74 29.47 1.45 -41.71
CA GLY A 74 30.41 0.42 -42.13
C GLY A 74 29.86 -0.47 -43.25
N ALA A 75 30.70 -1.39 -43.72
CA ALA A 75 30.40 -2.24 -44.88
C ALA A 75 29.08 -3.00 -44.71
N GLY A 76 28.24 -2.98 -45.74
CA GLY A 76 26.92 -3.63 -45.74
C GLY A 76 25.75 -2.73 -45.32
N ASP A 77 25.99 -1.53 -44.79
CA ASP A 77 24.89 -0.58 -44.52
C ASP A 77 24.25 -0.17 -45.84
N VAL A 78 22.92 -0.07 -45.86
CA VAL A 78 22.16 0.43 -47.00
C VAL A 78 21.62 1.80 -46.67
N ILE A 79 22.03 2.80 -47.46
CA ILE A 79 21.64 4.19 -47.33
C ILE A 79 20.59 4.50 -48.39
N GLU A 80 19.48 5.09 -47.99
CA GLU A 80 18.51 5.70 -48.89
C GLU A 80 18.81 7.19 -49.03
N ILE A 81 18.73 7.68 -50.26
CA ILE A 81 18.97 9.06 -50.62
C ILE A 81 17.74 9.53 -51.39
N SER A 82 17.03 10.51 -50.86
CA SER A 82 15.91 11.17 -51.52
C SER A 82 16.28 12.61 -51.84
N VAL A 83 16.26 12.97 -53.12
CA VAL A 83 16.45 14.33 -53.62
C VAL A 83 15.10 14.84 -54.07
N PHE A 84 14.60 15.89 -53.41
CA PHE A 84 13.32 16.51 -53.72
C PHE A 84 13.52 17.63 -54.74
N GLY A 85 12.53 17.87 -55.61
CA GLY A 85 12.62 18.89 -56.66
C GLY A 85 11.64 18.63 -57.80
N ALA A 86 11.84 19.31 -58.93
CA ALA A 86 10.97 19.19 -60.10
C ALA A 86 10.91 17.76 -60.68
N VAL A 87 12.02 17.01 -60.55
CA VAL A 87 12.07 15.57 -60.82
C VAL A 87 12.56 14.88 -59.54
N PRO A 88 11.66 14.28 -58.73
CA PRO A 88 12.07 13.61 -57.50
C PRO A 88 12.91 12.37 -57.83
N LEU A 89 13.97 12.16 -57.06
CA LEU A 89 14.90 11.04 -57.24
C LEU A 89 15.11 10.32 -55.91
N SER A 90 14.83 9.01 -55.87
CA SER A 90 15.20 8.14 -54.77
C SER A 90 16.23 7.12 -55.22
N LEU A 91 17.35 7.03 -54.50
CA LEU A 91 18.46 6.13 -54.75
C LEU A 91 18.77 5.33 -53.49
N THR A 92 19.16 4.08 -53.67
CA THR A 92 19.76 3.28 -52.60
C THR A 92 21.24 3.04 -52.92
N ALA A 93 22.08 3.17 -51.91
CA ALA A 93 23.51 2.94 -52.02
C ALA A 93 23.98 2.07 -50.85
N THR A 94 24.71 1.01 -51.15
CA THR A 94 25.28 0.11 -50.15
C THR A 94 26.72 0.52 -49.86
N VAL A 95 27.12 0.51 -48.59
CA VAL A 95 28.52 0.68 -48.21
C VAL A 95 29.30 -0.57 -48.65
N SER A 96 30.25 -0.41 -49.55
CA SER A 96 31.09 -1.50 -50.04
C SER A 96 32.07 -2.02 -48.98
N ALA A 97 32.68 -3.18 -49.23
CA ALA A 97 33.60 -3.84 -48.30
C ALA A 97 34.87 -3.03 -47.98
N ASP A 98 35.29 -2.15 -48.89
CA ASP A 98 36.36 -1.17 -48.71
C ASP A 98 35.91 0.08 -47.90
N GLY A 99 34.63 0.14 -47.52
CA GLY A 99 34.08 1.15 -46.62
C GLY A 99 33.59 2.42 -47.27
N PHE A 100 33.32 2.42 -48.58
CA PHE A 100 32.82 3.58 -49.32
C PHE A 100 31.34 3.44 -49.70
N VAL A 101 30.63 4.56 -49.76
CA VAL A 101 29.31 4.66 -50.41
C VAL A 101 29.51 5.27 -51.77
N THR A 102 29.16 4.53 -52.82
CA THR A 102 29.27 5.04 -54.21
C THR A 102 27.90 5.50 -54.68
N VAL A 103 27.80 6.78 -55.05
CA VAL A 103 26.58 7.37 -55.60
C VAL A 103 26.86 7.82 -57.02
N LYS A 104 26.04 7.37 -58.00
CA LYS A 104 26.29 7.52 -59.45
C LYS A 104 26.65 8.95 -59.90
N SER A 105 26.17 9.98 -59.21
CA SER A 105 26.38 11.39 -59.55
C SER A 105 27.40 12.12 -58.66
N VAL A 106 27.78 11.56 -57.52
CA VAL A 106 28.63 12.22 -56.49
C VAL A 106 29.99 11.53 -56.37
N GLY A 107 30.10 10.25 -56.77
CA GLY A 107 31.29 9.43 -56.61
C GLY A 107 31.33 8.71 -55.26
N ALA A 108 32.52 8.29 -54.84
CA ALA A 108 32.74 7.53 -53.62
C ALA A 108 32.90 8.45 -52.40
N VAL A 109 32.17 8.15 -51.32
CA VAL A 109 32.25 8.84 -50.03
C VAL A 109 32.63 7.86 -48.94
N ARG A 110 33.66 8.14 -48.15
CA ARG A 110 34.10 7.27 -47.07
C ARG A 110 33.05 7.22 -45.96
N ALA A 111 32.51 6.03 -45.71
CA ALA A 111 31.51 5.75 -44.67
C ALA A 111 32.11 4.99 -43.48
N SER A 112 32.98 4.01 -43.73
CA SER A 112 33.50 3.14 -42.67
C SER A 112 34.32 3.91 -41.63
N GLY A 113 33.91 3.80 -40.36
CA GLY A 113 34.56 4.46 -39.21
C GLY A 113 34.04 5.86 -38.90
N ARG A 114 32.99 6.33 -39.59
CA ARG A 114 32.35 7.63 -39.33
C ARG A 114 30.98 7.44 -38.71
N THR A 115 30.51 8.46 -37.99
CA THR A 115 29.14 8.49 -37.51
C THR A 115 28.19 8.66 -38.69
N LEU A 116 26.98 8.08 -38.57
CA LEU A 116 25.94 8.24 -39.57
C LEU A 116 25.61 9.72 -39.79
N ALA A 117 25.61 10.55 -38.74
CA ALA A 117 25.44 11.99 -38.82
C ALA A 117 26.48 12.65 -39.73
N ALA A 118 27.76 12.32 -39.56
CA ALA A 118 28.85 12.85 -40.38
C ALA A 118 28.73 12.40 -41.85
N LEU A 119 28.37 11.14 -42.08
CA LEU A 119 28.14 10.60 -43.42
C LEU A 119 26.95 11.28 -44.11
N LYS A 120 25.82 11.43 -43.41
CA LYS A 120 24.62 12.13 -43.89
C LYS A 120 24.95 13.56 -44.30
N ALA A 121 25.67 14.29 -43.45
CA ALA A 121 26.03 15.69 -43.70
C ALA A 121 26.91 15.83 -44.96
N GLU A 122 27.92 14.97 -45.12
CA GLU A 122 28.79 15.03 -46.29
C GLU A 122 28.06 14.64 -47.58
N LEU A 123 27.29 13.55 -47.56
CA LEU A 123 26.50 13.13 -48.71
C LEU A 123 25.49 14.21 -49.11
N ALA A 124 24.75 14.76 -48.15
CA ALA A 124 23.78 15.82 -48.42
C ALA A 124 24.46 17.06 -49.02
N THR A 125 25.63 17.47 -48.52
CA THR A 125 26.39 18.61 -49.07
C THR A 125 26.76 18.39 -50.53
N LYS A 126 27.34 17.23 -50.86
CA LYS A 126 27.74 16.90 -52.23
C LYS A 126 26.54 16.73 -53.18
N LEU A 127 25.44 16.15 -52.68
CA LEU A 127 24.21 15.97 -53.44
C LEU A 127 23.51 17.30 -53.76
N ARG A 128 23.45 18.23 -52.81
CA ARG A 128 22.90 19.58 -53.04
C ARG A 128 23.69 20.32 -54.12
N GLN A 129 25.02 20.22 -54.11
CA GLN A 129 25.89 20.81 -55.13
C GLN A 129 25.66 20.21 -56.51
N GLN A 130 25.55 18.88 -56.60
CA GLN A 130 25.44 18.18 -57.87
C GLN A 130 24.05 18.30 -58.51
N TYR A 131 22.98 18.13 -57.73
CA TYR A 131 21.61 18.14 -58.23
C TYR A 131 20.94 19.52 -58.16
N ARG A 132 21.61 20.53 -57.60
CA ARG A 132 21.08 21.89 -57.41
C ARG A 132 19.70 21.90 -56.71
N SER A 133 19.51 20.97 -55.78
CA SER A 133 18.32 20.90 -54.92
C SER A 133 18.71 21.33 -53.51
N GLU A 134 17.88 22.13 -52.86
CA GLU A 134 18.07 22.53 -51.46
C GLU A 134 17.63 21.42 -50.49
N GLU A 135 16.68 20.59 -50.92
CA GLU A 135 16.01 19.58 -50.09
C GLU A 135 16.50 18.17 -50.46
N VAL A 136 17.46 17.68 -49.66
CA VAL A 136 18.04 16.35 -49.77
C VAL A 136 17.92 15.64 -48.44
N SER A 137 17.31 14.46 -48.44
CA SER A 137 17.27 13.54 -47.31
C SER A 137 18.18 12.36 -47.57
N VAL A 138 18.99 12.02 -46.56
CA VAL A 138 19.82 10.81 -46.52
C VAL A 138 19.37 10.06 -45.28
N SER A 139 19.16 8.74 -45.36
CA SER A 139 18.68 7.93 -44.25
C SER A 139 19.31 6.54 -44.27
N LEU A 140 19.50 5.93 -43.10
CA LEU A 140 19.89 4.52 -43.01
C LEU A 140 18.64 3.67 -43.30
N LEU A 141 18.60 3.01 -44.45
CA LEU A 141 17.49 2.15 -44.85
C LEU A 141 17.60 0.77 -44.18
N ARG A 142 18.81 0.20 -44.16
CA ARG A 142 19.08 -1.07 -43.46
C ARG A 142 20.45 -1.04 -42.78
N PRO A 143 20.53 -1.39 -41.48
CA PRO A 143 21.80 -1.58 -40.82
C PRO A 143 22.55 -2.79 -41.37
N ARG A 144 23.88 -2.78 -41.32
CA ARG A 144 24.69 -3.94 -41.69
C ARG A 144 24.47 -5.12 -40.75
N ASN A 145 24.64 -6.31 -41.33
CA ASN A 145 24.79 -7.55 -40.59
C ASN A 145 26.28 -7.82 -40.33
N PHE A 146 26.60 -8.31 -39.14
CA PHE A 146 27.92 -8.84 -38.82
C PHE A 146 27.83 -10.03 -37.87
N THR A 147 28.95 -10.72 -37.68
CA THR A 147 29.01 -11.88 -36.80
C THR A 147 29.61 -11.54 -35.44
N VAL A 148 29.01 -12.09 -34.40
CA VAL A 148 29.59 -12.20 -33.04
C VAL A 148 29.78 -13.66 -32.67
N SER A 149 30.69 -13.95 -31.75
CA SER A 149 30.93 -15.31 -31.27
C SER A 149 30.28 -15.49 -29.90
N VAL A 150 29.37 -16.46 -29.74
CA VAL A 150 28.74 -16.78 -28.45
C VAL A 150 29.27 -18.12 -27.93
N ALA A 151 29.68 -18.16 -26.68
CA ALA A 151 30.24 -19.35 -26.01
C ALA A 151 29.71 -19.50 -24.59
N GLY A 152 29.91 -20.69 -24.00
CA GLY A 152 29.51 -20.99 -22.62
C GLY A 152 28.21 -21.79 -22.52
N ALA A 153 27.42 -21.52 -21.48
CA ALA A 153 26.22 -22.26 -21.11
C ALA A 153 25.00 -21.93 -22.01
N VAL A 154 25.15 -22.11 -23.31
CA VAL A 154 24.11 -21.90 -24.32
C VAL A 154 23.91 -23.15 -25.14
N ARG A 155 22.70 -23.36 -25.69
CA ARG A 155 22.36 -24.58 -26.45
C ARG A 155 23.16 -24.71 -27.76
N SER A 156 23.40 -23.58 -28.44
CA SER A 156 24.08 -23.51 -29.73
C SER A 156 25.21 -22.47 -29.69
N PRO A 157 26.38 -22.82 -29.11
CA PRO A 157 27.58 -21.99 -29.19
C PRO A 157 28.07 -21.81 -30.64
N GLY A 158 28.76 -20.72 -30.91
CA GLY A 158 29.37 -20.44 -32.21
C GLY A 158 29.08 -19.02 -32.71
N ARG A 159 29.35 -18.80 -34.01
CA ARG A 159 29.11 -17.51 -34.65
C ARG A 159 27.61 -17.27 -34.85
N LYS A 160 27.13 -16.09 -34.49
CA LYS A 160 25.75 -15.63 -34.68
C LYS A 160 25.76 -14.39 -35.56
N VAL A 161 24.92 -14.40 -36.59
CA VAL A 161 24.69 -13.22 -37.44
C VAL A 161 23.71 -12.31 -36.72
N ILE A 162 24.14 -11.08 -36.50
CA ILE A 162 23.36 -10.03 -35.84
C ILE A 162 23.45 -8.74 -36.65
N THR A 163 22.61 -7.79 -36.33
CA THR A 163 22.62 -6.46 -36.94
C THR A 163 23.41 -5.47 -36.07
N SER A 164 23.82 -4.33 -36.63
CA SER A 164 24.54 -3.27 -35.89
C SER A 164 23.74 -2.51 -34.83
N ILE A 165 22.45 -2.82 -34.71
CA ILE A 165 21.55 -2.28 -33.68
C ILE A 165 21.23 -3.34 -32.62
N ASP A 166 21.63 -4.59 -32.83
CA ASP A 166 21.38 -5.67 -31.88
C ASP A 166 22.26 -5.52 -30.64
N ARG A 167 21.70 -5.97 -29.50
CA ARG A 167 22.36 -5.97 -28.20
C ARG A 167 22.65 -7.40 -27.74
N ALA A 168 23.31 -7.51 -26.58
CA ALA A 168 23.76 -8.77 -26.03
C ALA A 168 22.64 -9.80 -25.85
N ASP A 169 21.44 -9.37 -25.42
CA ASP A 169 20.25 -10.21 -25.28
C ASP A 169 19.91 -10.98 -26.55
N ARG A 170 19.90 -10.32 -27.71
CA ARG A 170 19.58 -10.93 -29.02
C ARG A 170 20.55 -12.05 -29.37
N ALA A 171 21.85 -11.81 -29.20
CA ALA A 171 22.87 -12.82 -29.49
C ALA A 171 22.78 -14.01 -28.52
N VAL A 172 22.51 -13.76 -27.24
CA VAL A 172 22.30 -14.80 -26.22
C VAL A 172 21.05 -15.62 -26.55
N LEU A 173 19.96 -14.96 -26.96
CA LEU A 173 18.71 -15.62 -27.34
C LEU A 173 18.90 -16.52 -28.57
N LEU A 174 19.52 -16.02 -29.65
CA LEU A 174 19.86 -16.82 -30.85
C LEU A 174 20.80 -18.00 -30.55
N ALA A 175 21.63 -17.90 -29.52
CA ALA A 175 22.48 -19.00 -29.05
C ALA A 175 21.74 -19.96 -28.12
N SER A 176 20.66 -19.51 -27.48
CA SER A 176 19.87 -20.29 -26.52
C SER A 176 18.71 -21.02 -27.19
N THR A 177 18.27 -20.57 -28.37
CA THR A 177 17.30 -21.27 -29.21
C THR A 177 17.88 -22.54 -29.82
N ALA A 178 17.11 -23.63 -29.78
CA ALA A 178 17.36 -24.77 -30.64
C ALA A 178 17.18 -24.33 -32.10
N VAL A 179 18.27 -24.34 -32.86
CA VAL A 179 18.24 -24.01 -34.29
C VAL A 179 17.46 -25.09 -35.03
N ASN A 180 16.18 -24.79 -35.34
CA ASN A 180 15.38 -25.50 -36.34
C ASN A 180 15.54 -24.83 -37.72
N SER A 181 16.77 -24.48 -38.12
CA SER A 181 16.99 -24.05 -39.50
C SER A 181 16.78 -25.26 -40.42
N GLN A 182 15.83 -25.13 -41.34
CA GLN A 182 15.55 -26.12 -42.39
C GLN A 182 16.64 -26.17 -43.48
N GLU A 183 17.74 -25.43 -43.33
CA GLU A 183 18.76 -25.25 -44.37
C GLU A 183 20.20 -25.61 -43.94
N GLU A 184 20.42 -26.22 -42.76
CA GLU A 184 21.74 -26.77 -42.42
C GLU A 184 21.87 -28.24 -42.85
N ASN A 185 22.85 -28.50 -43.71
CA ASN A 185 23.19 -29.83 -44.22
C ASN A 185 23.39 -30.83 -43.07
N ALA A 186 22.79 -32.02 -43.19
CA ALA A 186 22.84 -33.08 -42.17
C ALA A 186 24.27 -33.45 -41.73
N SER A 187 25.25 -33.26 -42.61
CA SER A 187 26.68 -33.47 -42.35
C SER A 187 27.28 -32.47 -41.36
N GLU A 188 26.87 -31.19 -41.40
CA GLU A 188 27.34 -30.17 -40.45
C GLU A 188 26.74 -30.40 -39.06
N LYS A 189 25.45 -30.77 -38.98
CA LYS A 189 24.82 -31.22 -37.73
C LYS A 189 25.55 -32.40 -37.10
N ALA A 190 26.00 -33.37 -37.88
CA ALA A 190 26.73 -34.53 -37.38
C ALA A 190 28.11 -34.15 -36.83
N VAL A 191 28.86 -33.32 -37.56
CA VAL A 191 30.19 -32.84 -37.14
C VAL A 191 30.08 -31.95 -35.90
N GLN A 192 29.13 -31.03 -35.85
CA GLN A 192 28.96 -30.11 -34.74
C GLN A 192 28.44 -30.83 -33.48
N ARG A 193 27.54 -31.81 -33.63
CA ARG A 193 27.12 -32.70 -32.54
C ARG A 193 28.25 -33.62 -32.07
N GLN A 194 29.04 -34.20 -32.97
CA GLN A 194 30.20 -35.01 -32.57
C GLN A 194 31.28 -34.18 -31.89
N THR A 195 31.50 -32.95 -32.35
CA THR A 195 32.47 -32.02 -31.77
C THR A 195 31.99 -31.56 -30.39
N ALA A 196 30.74 -31.12 -30.26
CA ALA A 196 30.14 -30.75 -28.97
C ALA A 196 30.10 -31.94 -27.99
N LYS A 197 29.74 -33.14 -28.44
CA LYS A 197 29.73 -34.36 -27.61
C LYS A 197 31.13 -34.83 -27.19
N ARG A 198 32.17 -34.54 -27.99
CA ARG A 198 33.58 -34.80 -27.64
C ARG A 198 34.14 -33.75 -26.67
N LEU A 199 33.75 -32.49 -26.81
CA LEU A 199 34.17 -31.39 -25.94
C LEU A 199 33.43 -31.37 -24.60
N TYR A 200 32.18 -31.85 -24.56
CA TYR A 200 31.32 -31.91 -23.38
C TYR A 200 30.75 -33.33 -23.18
N PRO A 201 31.59 -34.30 -22.76
CA PRO A 201 31.24 -35.73 -22.73
C PRO A 201 30.32 -36.17 -21.56
N SER A 202 29.97 -35.28 -20.63
CA SER A 202 29.03 -35.55 -19.53
C SER A 202 27.59 -35.29 -20.00
N GLY A 203 26.76 -36.33 -20.03
CA GLY A 203 25.38 -36.28 -20.53
C GLY A 203 24.58 -35.11 -19.96
N GLU A 204 23.86 -34.41 -20.85
CA GLU A 204 22.83 -33.39 -20.57
C GLU A 204 22.91 -32.73 -19.18
N ALA A 205 24.06 -32.19 -18.82
CA ALA A 205 24.15 -31.36 -17.63
C ALA A 205 23.20 -30.18 -17.88
N GLU A 206 22.17 -30.07 -17.05
CA GLU A 206 21.15 -29.02 -17.13
C GLU A 206 21.88 -27.67 -17.24
N LEU A 207 21.86 -27.07 -18.44
CA LEU A 207 22.55 -25.82 -18.70
C LEU A 207 21.93 -24.74 -17.80
N ARG A 208 22.76 -24.13 -16.94
CA ARG A 208 22.36 -23.06 -16.03
C ARG A 208 23.04 -21.76 -16.42
N PRO A 209 22.56 -21.10 -17.48
CA PRO A 209 23.15 -19.84 -17.93
C PRO A 209 23.01 -18.76 -16.86
N SER A 210 24.11 -18.05 -16.60
CA SER A 210 24.07 -16.75 -15.96
C SER A 210 23.33 -15.77 -16.87
N LEU A 211 22.37 -15.04 -16.30
CA LEU A 211 21.67 -13.96 -16.98
C LEU A 211 22.04 -12.58 -16.44
N ARG A 212 22.85 -12.50 -15.37
CA ARG A 212 23.31 -11.24 -14.76
C ARG A 212 24.78 -10.94 -15.01
N ASN A 213 25.59 -11.97 -15.25
CA ASN A 213 27.04 -11.86 -15.36
C ASN A 213 27.54 -12.34 -16.74
N ILE A 214 26.82 -11.98 -17.81
CA ILE A 214 27.22 -12.30 -19.19
C ILE A 214 28.38 -11.38 -19.58
N ILE A 215 29.44 -11.95 -20.15
CA ILE A 215 30.68 -11.21 -20.44
C ILE A 215 30.74 -10.92 -21.94
N VAL A 216 30.79 -9.64 -22.31
CA VAL A 216 31.03 -9.18 -23.68
C VAL A 216 32.46 -8.66 -23.78
N ARG A 217 33.32 -9.38 -24.49
CA ARG A 217 34.71 -8.98 -24.76
C ARG A 217 34.81 -8.39 -26.17
N ARG A 218 35.21 -7.14 -26.23
CA ARG A 218 35.44 -6.40 -27.49
C ARG A 218 36.78 -6.78 -28.10
N LYS A 219 36.97 -6.51 -29.41
CA LYS A 219 38.25 -6.73 -30.13
C LYS A 219 39.45 -6.01 -29.51
N ASN A 220 39.25 -4.84 -28.90
CA ASN A 220 40.29 -4.05 -28.24
C ASN A 220 40.67 -4.56 -26.83
N GLY A 221 40.04 -5.64 -26.36
CA GLY A 221 40.25 -6.19 -25.01
C GLY A 221 39.34 -5.64 -23.92
N GLU A 222 38.52 -4.61 -24.22
CA GLU A 222 37.51 -4.08 -23.30
C GLU A 222 36.50 -5.17 -22.91
N VAL A 223 36.15 -5.23 -21.62
CA VAL A 223 35.19 -6.18 -21.07
C VAL A 223 33.99 -5.42 -20.50
N VAL A 224 32.80 -5.77 -20.99
CA VAL A 224 31.53 -5.20 -20.55
C VAL A 224 30.65 -6.34 -20.01
N ILE A 225 29.94 -6.10 -18.91
CA ILE A 225 28.98 -7.06 -18.36
C ILE A 225 27.59 -6.74 -18.91
N ALA A 226 26.90 -7.77 -19.38
CA ALA A 226 25.48 -7.72 -19.71
C ALA A 226 24.67 -8.44 -18.61
N ASP A 227 23.66 -7.74 -18.09
CA ASP A 227 22.73 -8.20 -17.07
C ASP A 227 21.30 -8.12 -17.61
N LEU A 228 20.87 -9.22 -18.22
CA LEU A 228 19.58 -9.34 -18.87
C LEU A 228 18.44 -9.28 -17.85
N ILE A 229 18.64 -9.76 -16.62
CA ILE A 229 17.61 -9.66 -15.56
C ILE A 229 17.39 -8.20 -15.20
N SER A 230 18.46 -7.45 -14.92
CA SER A 230 18.36 -6.02 -14.62
C SER A 230 17.79 -5.26 -15.82
N TYR A 231 18.19 -5.59 -17.05
CA TYR A 231 17.62 -4.97 -18.26
C TYR A 231 16.11 -5.21 -18.36
N TYR A 232 15.64 -6.47 -18.31
CA TYR A 232 14.21 -6.78 -18.48
C TYR A 232 13.33 -6.27 -17.34
N LEU A 233 13.83 -6.26 -16.10
CA LEU A 233 13.06 -5.80 -14.95
C LEU A 233 13.10 -4.27 -14.80
N THR A 234 14.17 -3.59 -15.21
CA THR A 234 14.26 -2.13 -15.03
C THR A 234 14.04 -1.32 -16.30
N GLY A 235 14.09 -1.94 -17.48
CA GLY A 235 14.06 -1.27 -18.78
C GLY A 235 15.33 -0.45 -19.08
N ASP A 236 16.38 -0.60 -18.27
CA ASP A 236 17.58 0.23 -18.36
C ASP A 236 18.60 -0.39 -19.33
N GLY A 237 18.70 0.19 -20.53
CA GLY A 237 19.56 -0.29 -21.61
C GLY A 237 21.06 -0.30 -21.29
N ARG A 238 21.51 0.26 -20.16
CA ARG A 238 22.91 0.16 -19.71
C ARG A 238 23.31 -1.26 -19.35
N TYR A 239 22.35 -2.09 -18.93
CA TYR A 239 22.59 -3.50 -18.61
C TYR A 239 22.59 -4.42 -19.83
N ASN A 240 22.22 -3.92 -21.01
CA ASN A 240 22.21 -4.69 -22.25
C ASN A 240 23.04 -3.97 -23.33
N PRO A 241 24.38 -4.12 -23.37
CA PRO A 241 25.23 -3.34 -24.26
C PRO A 241 24.98 -3.66 -25.74
N VAL A 242 25.05 -2.62 -26.59
CA VAL A 242 25.05 -2.77 -28.06
C VAL A 242 26.30 -3.54 -28.50
N LEU A 243 26.11 -4.48 -29.43
CA LEU A 243 27.18 -5.33 -29.92
C LEU A 243 27.99 -4.64 -31.02
N ARG A 244 29.24 -5.05 -31.14
CA ARG A 244 30.20 -4.60 -32.15
C ARG A 244 30.75 -5.80 -32.90
N GLU A 245 31.21 -5.55 -34.11
CA GLU A 245 31.73 -6.60 -34.96
C GLU A 245 32.90 -7.35 -34.31
N GLY A 246 32.75 -8.68 -34.23
CA GLY A 246 33.69 -9.62 -33.63
C GLY A 246 33.79 -9.54 -32.10
N ASP A 247 32.78 -9.00 -31.43
CA ASP A 247 32.60 -9.25 -30.01
C ASP A 247 32.52 -10.76 -29.71
N VAL A 248 33.09 -11.13 -28.58
CA VAL A 248 33.00 -12.48 -28.01
C VAL A 248 32.14 -12.41 -26.76
N ILE A 249 31.00 -13.10 -26.80
CA ILE A 249 30.01 -13.15 -25.73
C ILE A 249 30.17 -14.49 -25.02
N SER A 250 30.51 -14.46 -23.74
CA SER A 250 30.64 -15.64 -22.89
C SER A 250 29.50 -15.64 -21.89
N VAL A 251 28.71 -16.72 -21.87
CA VAL A 251 27.63 -16.95 -20.91
C VAL A 251 28.12 -17.96 -19.88
N PRO A 252 28.48 -17.54 -18.65
CA PRO A 252 28.93 -18.46 -17.62
C PRO A 252 27.87 -19.50 -17.27
N SER A 253 28.32 -20.71 -16.95
CA SER A 253 27.48 -21.69 -16.26
C SER A 253 27.60 -21.45 -14.76
N VAL A 254 26.48 -21.36 -14.04
CA VAL A 254 26.49 -21.14 -12.60
C VAL A 254 25.87 -22.37 -11.91
N PRO A 255 26.68 -23.30 -11.38
CA PRO A 255 26.18 -24.42 -10.58
C PRO A 255 25.44 -23.92 -9.35
N ALA A 256 24.32 -24.56 -9.00
CA ALA A 256 23.44 -24.10 -7.91
C ALA A 256 24.16 -23.97 -6.56
N GLU A 257 25.11 -24.86 -6.31
CA GLU A 257 25.92 -24.98 -5.10
C GLU A 257 26.95 -23.86 -4.91
N ASN A 258 27.40 -23.24 -6.02
CA ASN A 258 28.39 -22.17 -6.01
C ASN A 258 27.81 -20.81 -6.43
N ALA A 259 26.49 -20.73 -6.61
CA ALA A 259 25.82 -19.50 -6.99
C ALA A 259 25.74 -18.55 -5.79
N GLU A 260 26.62 -17.56 -5.76
CA GLU A 260 26.48 -16.39 -4.91
C GLU A 260 25.21 -15.62 -5.28
N ARG A 261 24.40 -15.26 -4.29
CA ARG A 261 23.09 -14.65 -4.52
C ARG A 261 22.84 -13.46 -3.62
N VAL A 262 22.08 -12.49 -4.09
CA VAL A 262 21.53 -11.43 -3.26
C VAL A 262 20.01 -11.60 -3.17
N GLY A 263 19.45 -11.44 -1.97
CA GLY A 263 18.02 -11.68 -1.73
C GLY A 263 17.29 -10.44 -1.29
N ILE A 264 16.04 -10.30 -1.74
CA ILE A 264 15.09 -9.32 -1.21
C ILE A 264 13.73 -9.98 -0.93
N SER A 265 13.18 -9.72 0.25
CA SER A 265 11.94 -10.32 0.73
C SER A 265 11.09 -9.35 1.54
N GLY A 266 9.82 -9.69 1.75
CA GLY A 266 8.84 -8.88 2.48
C GLY A 266 8.04 -7.96 1.56
N GLU A 267 7.82 -6.72 1.97
CA GLU A 267 6.93 -5.75 1.30
C GLU A 267 7.52 -5.12 0.02
N VAL A 268 7.86 -5.97 -0.94
CA VAL A 268 8.28 -5.62 -2.30
C VAL A 268 7.40 -6.33 -3.32
N GLN A 269 7.32 -5.78 -4.53
CA GLN A 269 6.43 -6.33 -5.56
C GLN A 269 6.89 -7.71 -6.06
N ILE A 270 8.20 -7.93 -6.22
CA ILE A 270 8.80 -9.21 -6.64
C ILE A 270 9.89 -9.62 -5.63
N PRO A 271 9.52 -10.34 -4.55
CA PRO A 271 10.49 -10.92 -3.62
C PRO A 271 11.18 -12.13 -4.27
N ALA A 272 12.51 -12.13 -4.31
CA ALA A 272 13.28 -13.16 -4.98
C ALA A 272 14.74 -13.24 -4.52
N LEU A 273 15.41 -14.32 -4.92
CA LEU A 273 16.87 -14.44 -4.92
C LEU A 273 17.43 -14.24 -6.32
N TYR A 274 18.32 -13.27 -6.46
CA TYR A 274 19.00 -12.96 -7.70
C TYR A 274 20.45 -13.42 -7.64
N GLU A 275 21.01 -13.78 -8.79
CA GLU A 275 22.46 -14.00 -8.92
C GLU A 275 23.20 -12.73 -8.49
N SER A 276 24.25 -12.86 -7.68
CA SER A 276 25.02 -11.70 -7.21
C SER A 276 25.79 -11.07 -8.38
N ALA A 277 25.76 -9.75 -8.49
CA ALA A 277 26.56 -8.99 -9.44
C ALA A 277 27.53 -8.05 -8.69
N PRO A 278 28.75 -7.78 -9.22
CA PRO A 278 29.77 -6.96 -8.54
C PRO A 278 29.35 -5.52 -8.18
N TYR A 279 28.30 -5.03 -8.84
CA TYR A 279 27.73 -3.69 -8.73
C TYR A 279 26.36 -3.67 -8.03
N ASP A 280 25.96 -4.77 -7.39
CA ASP A 280 24.70 -4.81 -6.67
C ASP A 280 24.64 -3.77 -5.54
N SER A 281 23.49 -3.11 -5.45
CA SER A 281 23.17 -2.08 -4.48
C SER A 281 21.74 -2.23 -4.01
N LEU A 282 21.41 -1.66 -2.85
CA LEU A 282 20.05 -1.67 -2.31
C LEU A 282 19.08 -1.02 -3.31
N GLY A 283 19.45 0.12 -3.90
CA GLY A 283 18.65 0.77 -4.93
C GLY A 283 18.40 -0.09 -6.17
N LEU A 284 19.44 -0.77 -6.70
CA LEU A 284 19.27 -1.69 -7.82
C LEU A 284 18.36 -2.87 -7.45
N LEU A 285 18.58 -3.47 -6.28
CA LEU A 285 17.83 -4.63 -5.83
C LEU A 285 16.33 -4.32 -5.66
N ILE A 286 16.00 -3.13 -5.13
CA ILE A 286 14.61 -2.65 -5.05
C ILE A 286 14.01 -2.43 -6.44
N ARG A 287 14.78 -1.87 -7.39
CA ARG A 287 14.31 -1.67 -8.78
C ARG A 287 14.02 -3.00 -9.48
N ILE A 288 14.91 -3.99 -9.39
CA ILE A 288 14.65 -5.31 -9.98
C ILE A 288 13.48 -6.02 -9.29
N ALA A 289 13.28 -5.78 -7.98
CA ALA A 289 12.09 -6.22 -7.25
C ALA A 289 10.80 -5.44 -7.58
N GLN A 290 10.80 -4.57 -8.61
CA GLN A 290 9.68 -3.72 -9.04
C GLN A 290 9.19 -2.71 -8.00
N GLY A 291 10.04 -2.34 -7.04
CA GLY A 291 9.72 -1.39 -5.99
C GLY A 291 8.95 -2.01 -4.82
N PHE A 292 8.46 -1.13 -3.94
CA PHE A 292 7.78 -1.51 -2.71
C PHE A 292 6.28 -1.76 -2.90
N THR A 293 5.67 -2.52 -2.00
CA THR A 293 4.20 -2.48 -1.83
C THR A 293 3.79 -1.19 -1.10
N LYS A 294 2.49 -0.89 -1.05
CA LYS A 294 1.98 0.26 -0.27
C LYS A 294 2.17 0.10 1.24
N ALA A 295 2.31 -1.13 1.71
CA ALA A 295 2.44 -1.45 3.11
C ALA A 295 3.90 -1.42 3.59
N ALA A 296 4.88 -1.16 2.72
CA ALA A 296 6.30 -1.27 3.06
C ALA A 296 6.80 -0.23 4.08
N ASP A 297 7.61 -0.69 5.04
CA ASP A 297 8.42 0.15 5.91
C ASP A 297 9.74 0.53 5.20
N THR A 298 9.72 1.64 4.48
CA THR A 298 10.90 2.16 3.76
C THR A 298 11.92 2.84 4.68
N GLU A 299 11.57 3.08 5.95
CA GLU A 299 12.43 3.74 6.93
C GLU A 299 13.30 2.75 7.70
N ARG A 300 12.87 1.48 7.78
CA ARG A 300 13.52 0.42 8.56
C ARG A 300 13.75 -0.84 7.72
N ILE A 301 14.43 -0.69 6.59
CA ILE A 301 14.86 -1.84 5.79
C ILE A 301 16.01 -2.54 6.51
N GLN A 302 15.89 -3.84 6.74
CA GLN A 302 16.92 -4.62 7.43
C GLN A 302 17.80 -5.35 6.41
N ILE A 303 19.11 -5.22 6.54
CA ILE A 303 20.08 -5.96 5.74
C ILE A 303 20.82 -6.92 6.66
N VAL A 304 20.77 -8.21 6.33
CA VAL A 304 21.47 -9.28 7.03
C VAL A 304 22.62 -9.76 6.16
N ARG A 305 23.84 -9.68 6.70
CA ARG A 305 25.09 -9.98 6.02
C ARG A 305 25.84 -11.10 6.75
N GLN A 306 26.33 -12.07 6.00
CA GLN A 306 27.22 -13.10 6.54
C GLN A 306 28.67 -12.64 6.37
N THR A 307 29.42 -12.59 7.46
CA THR A 307 30.85 -12.27 7.50
C THR A 307 31.63 -13.46 8.05
N ALA A 308 32.96 -13.43 7.93
CA ALA A 308 33.82 -14.47 8.51
C ALA A 308 33.69 -14.58 10.05
N SER A 309 33.23 -13.50 10.70
CA SER A 309 33.08 -13.39 12.15
C SER A 309 31.66 -13.70 12.66
N GLY A 310 30.69 -13.92 11.76
CA GLY A 310 29.31 -14.26 12.12
C GLY A 310 28.27 -13.62 11.20
N THR A 311 27.07 -13.38 11.75
CA THR A 311 25.99 -12.68 11.04
C THR A 311 25.86 -11.26 11.57
N GLU A 312 26.01 -10.27 10.68
CA GLU A 312 25.76 -8.87 10.98
C GLU A 312 24.39 -8.47 10.46
N SER A 313 23.69 -7.60 11.19
CA SER A 313 22.41 -7.05 10.78
C SER A 313 22.38 -5.55 11.07
N PHE A 314 22.01 -4.75 10.08
CA PHE A 314 21.87 -3.30 10.22
C PHE A 314 20.63 -2.79 9.49
N GLN A 315 20.14 -1.64 9.93
CA GLN A 315 18.94 -1.00 9.39
C GLN A 315 19.31 0.18 8.50
N VAL A 316 18.54 0.37 7.43
CA VAL A 316 18.72 1.41 6.43
C VAL A 316 17.39 2.13 6.23
N ASN A 317 17.41 3.45 6.36
CA ASN A 317 16.33 4.33 5.92
C ASN A 317 16.53 4.63 4.43
N TYR A 318 15.70 4.03 3.58
CA TYR A 318 15.82 4.18 2.13
C TYR A 318 15.41 5.58 1.65
N ASN A 319 14.55 6.29 2.40
CA ASN A 319 14.15 7.65 2.07
C ASN A 319 15.34 8.63 2.15
N ASP A 320 16.34 8.36 3.00
CA ASP A 320 17.57 9.14 3.05
C ASP A 320 18.43 8.95 1.79
N ILE A 321 18.41 7.75 1.21
CA ILE A 321 19.15 7.43 -0.03
C ILE A 321 18.48 8.12 -1.21
N LEU A 322 17.15 8.01 -1.33
CA LEU A 322 16.38 8.70 -2.37
C LEU A 322 16.53 10.22 -2.32
N ALA A 323 16.60 10.80 -1.12
CA ALA A 323 16.81 12.22 -0.93
C ALA A 323 18.28 12.68 -1.12
N GLY A 324 19.20 11.76 -1.42
CA GLY A 324 20.64 12.04 -1.57
C GLY A 324 21.35 12.42 -0.26
N ARG A 325 20.72 12.20 0.90
CA ARG A 325 21.31 12.47 2.24
C ARG A 325 22.33 11.40 2.64
N LYS A 326 22.18 10.18 2.11
CA LYS A 326 23.11 9.06 2.29
C LYS A 326 23.42 8.40 0.95
N PRO A 327 24.65 7.86 0.76
CA PRO A 327 24.97 7.09 -0.43
C PRO A 327 24.15 5.78 -0.46
N ASP A 328 23.95 5.24 -1.68
CA ASP A 328 23.33 3.93 -1.84
C ASP A 328 24.21 2.84 -1.21
N VAL A 329 23.56 1.80 -0.69
CA VAL A 329 24.24 0.73 0.05
C VAL A 329 24.71 -0.32 -0.93
N LYS A 330 26.03 -0.49 -1.05
CA LYS A 330 26.62 -1.60 -1.80
C LYS A 330 26.29 -2.93 -1.10
N LEU A 331 25.72 -3.85 -1.87
CA LEU A 331 25.40 -5.20 -1.40
C LEU A 331 26.57 -6.14 -1.72
N LEU A 332 26.73 -7.13 -0.85
CA LEU A 332 27.72 -8.19 -1.00
C LEU A 332 27.04 -9.51 -1.36
N PRO A 333 27.79 -10.46 -1.95
CA PRO A 333 27.34 -11.82 -2.10
C PRO A 333 26.69 -12.37 -0.82
N ASN A 334 25.52 -12.99 -0.97
CA ASN A 334 24.72 -13.61 0.10
C ASN A 334 23.99 -12.67 1.06
N ASP A 335 24.06 -11.35 0.85
CA ASP A 335 23.24 -10.39 1.60
C ASP A 335 21.73 -10.67 1.44
N ARG A 336 20.99 -10.48 2.54
CA ARG A 336 19.53 -10.59 2.59
C ARG A 336 18.92 -9.27 3.00
N VAL A 337 18.15 -8.67 2.10
CA VAL A 337 17.38 -7.46 2.34
C VAL A 337 15.96 -7.86 2.72
N GLN A 338 15.54 -7.46 3.92
CA GLN A 338 14.20 -7.68 4.43
C GLN A 338 13.49 -6.33 4.54
N VAL A 339 12.38 -6.19 3.81
CA VAL A 339 11.49 -5.04 3.88
C VAL A 339 10.30 -5.43 4.76
N GLY A 340 10.21 -4.83 5.95
CA GLY A 340 9.09 -5.08 6.84
C GLY A 340 7.81 -4.41 6.35
N GLU A 341 6.67 -4.87 6.85
CA GLU A 341 5.44 -4.08 6.81
C GLU A 341 5.62 -2.87 7.73
N LYS A 342 5.24 -1.70 7.22
CA LYS A 342 5.11 -0.48 8.00
C LYS A 342 4.07 -0.78 9.04
N ALA A 343 4.54 -1.02 10.26
CA ALA A 343 3.68 -1.29 11.39
C ALA A 343 2.61 -0.20 11.43
N ILE A 344 1.41 -0.52 10.95
CA ILE A 344 0.21 0.20 11.30
C ILE A 344 0.14 -0.12 12.79
N ARG A 345 0.62 0.81 13.62
CA ARG A 345 0.39 0.72 15.08
C ARG A 345 -1.08 0.40 15.17
N VAL A 346 -1.42 -0.76 15.74
CA VAL A 346 -2.80 -1.19 15.88
C VAL A 346 -3.49 -0.06 16.63
N THR A 347 -4.19 0.71 15.83
CA THR A 347 -4.87 1.93 16.20
C THR A 347 -6.22 1.39 16.60
N GLY A 348 -6.67 1.75 17.80
CA GLY A 348 -8.05 1.48 18.16
C GLY A 348 -8.99 1.99 17.07
N ASN A 349 -10.23 1.53 17.05
CA ASN A 349 -11.24 2.12 16.19
C ASN A 349 -12.22 2.94 17.02
N VAL A 350 -12.69 4.04 16.45
CA VAL A 350 -13.87 4.72 16.95
C VAL A 350 -14.99 4.62 15.95
N THR A 351 -16.22 4.60 16.45
CA THR A 351 -17.42 4.58 15.61
C THR A 351 -18.06 5.96 15.63
N ILE A 352 -18.20 6.59 14.47
CA ILE A 352 -18.97 7.84 14.32
C ILE A 352 -20.34 7.53 13.74
N ARG A 353 -21.40 8.03 14.38
CA ARG A 353 -22.80 7.83 13.99
C ARG A 353 -23.56 9.15 13.91
N GLY A 354 -24.59 9.16 13.08
CA GLY A 354 -25.53 10.27 12.96
C GLY A 354 -25.11 11.31 11.92
N GLU A 355 -25.38 12.58 12.22
CA GLU A 355 -25.31 13.71 11.28
C GLU A 355 -23.89 14.26 11.07
N VAL A 356 -23.06 13.44 10.43
CA VAL A 356 -21.74 13.79 9.89
C VAL A 356 -21.69 13.49 8.39
N MET A 357 -20.75 14.09 7.65
CA MET A 357 -20.68 13.87 6.20
C MET A 357 -20.38 12.41 5.85
N PHE A 358 -19.50 11.74 6.61
CA PHE A 358 -19.15 10.34 6.43
C PHE A 358 -19.19 9.58 7.77
N ALA A 359 -20.32 8.99 8.12
CA ALA A 359 -20.43 8.11 9.29
C ALA A 359 -19.71 6.77 9.04
N GLY A 360 -19.15 6.15 10.08
CA GLY A 360 -18.43 4.89 9.94
C GLY A 360 -17.35 4.66 11.00
N TYR A 361 -16.46 3.72 10.71
CA TYR A 361 -15.32 3.37 11.55
C TYR A 361 -14.09 4.18 11.16
N TYR A 362 -13.40 4.74 12.15
CA TYR A 362 -12.19 5.53 11.96
C TYR A 362 -11.07 4.99 12.85
N PRO A 363 -9.85 4.81 12.30
CA PRO A 363 -8.70 4.40 13.10
C PRO A 363 -8.22 5.55 13.99
N VAL A 364 -7.85 5.24 15.23
CA VAL A 364 -7.34 6.19 16.25
C VAL A 364 -6.09 5.64 16.93
N GLU A 365 -5.12 6.51 17.20
CA GLU A 365 -4.00 6.17 18.09
C GLU A 365 -4.40 6.53 19.53
N PRO A 366 -4.53 5.54 20.44
CA PRO A 366 -4.96 5.79 21.81
C PRO A 366 -4.09 6.85 22.49
N LYS A 367 -4.73 7.78 23.21
CA LYS A 367 -4.09 8.89 23.93
C LYS A 367 -3.37 9.91 23.04
N ARG A 368 -3.55 9.86 21.72
CA ARG A 368 -3.02 10.84 20.77
C ARG A 368 -4.10 11.46 19.90
N THR A 369 -4.92 10.62 19.28
CA THR A 369 -5.94 11.08 18.33
C THR A 369 -7.09 11.76 19.07
N THR A 370 -7.59 12.86 18.50
CA THR A 370 -8.58 13.73 19.15
C THR A 370 -9.95 13.69 18.49
N LEU A 371 -10.98 14.10 19.24
CA LEU A 371 -12.36 14.19 18.76
C LEU A 371 -12.48 15.12 17.55
N LYS A 372 -11.85 16.30 17.59
CA LYS A 372 -11.91 17.26 16.48
C LYS A 372 -11.22 16.73 15.23
N GLU A 373 -10.08 16.07 15.37
CA GLU A 373 -9.33 15.46 14.26
C GLU A 373 -10.18 14.44 13.51
N ILE A 374 -10.77 13.48 14.23
CA ILE A 374 -11.58 12.42 13.63
C ILE A 374 -12.85 12.94 12.97
N LEU A 375 -13.55 13.87 13.60
CA LEU A 375 -14.75 14.47 13.01
C LEU A 375 -14.43 15.39 11.82
N THR A 376 -13.23 15.96 11.77
CA THR A 376 -12.73 16.67 10.57
C THR A 376 -12.46 15.68 9.43
N LEU A 377 -11.84 14.53 9.73
CA LEU A 377 -11.65 13.42 8.77
C LEU A 377 -12.98 12.87 8.27
N ALA A 378 -14.01 12.87 9.11
CA ALA A 378 -15.38 12.49 8.74
C ALA A 378 -16.10 13.53 7.86
N GLY A 379 -15.39 14.56 7.40
CA GLY A 379 -15.91 15.63 6.54
C GLY A 379 -16.71 16.71 7.29
N GLY A 380 -16.67 16.72 8.63
CA GLY A 380 -17.44 17.63 9.46
C GLY A 380 -18.91 17.23 9.61
N PHE A 381 -19.71 18.18 10.09
CA PHE A 381 -21.13 17.97 10.42
C PHE A 381 -22.06 18.35 9.26
N THR A 382 -23.22 17.70 9.17
CA THR A 382 -24.28 18.14 8.26
C THR A 382 -24.98 19.39 8.80
N LYS A 383 -25.83 20.04 7.99
CA LYS A 383 -26.62 21.21 8.43
C LYS A 383 -27.69 20.84 9.47
N GLN A 384 -28.05 19.57 9.56
CA GLN A 384 -29.06 19.03 10.46
C GLN A 384 -28.47 18.52 11.77
N ALA A 385 -27.16 18.67 12.00
CA ALA A 385 -26.50 18.17 13.20
C ALA A 385 -26.79 19.03 14.44
N ILE A 386 -27.27 18.43 15.53
CA ILE A 386 -27.38 19.11 16.83
C ILE A 386 -26.11 18.89 17.67
N LEU A 387 -25.17 19.84 17.59
CA LEU A 387 -23.93 19.77 18.36
C LEU A 387 -24.11 19.84 19.89
N SER A 388 -25.16 20.51 20.39
CA SER A 388 -25.43 20.54 21.85
C SER A 388 -25.85 19.18 22.42
N LYS A 389 -26.17 18.22 21.55
CA LYS A 389 -26.61 16.87 21.93
C LYS A 389 -25.68 15.77 21.46
N ALA A 390 -24.63 16.16 20.72
CA ALA A 390 -23.58 15.25 20.38
C ALA A 390 -22.92 14.76 21.67
N HIS A 391 -22.67 13.47 21.75
CA HIS A 391 -22.09 12.85 22.91
C HIS A 391 -21.09 11.77 22.51
N LEU A 392 -20.13 11.56 23.41
CA LEU A 392 -19.12 10.53 23.30
C LEU A 392 -19.42 9.48 24.36
N PHE A 393 -19.63 8.25 23.92
CA PHE A 393 -19.80 7.09 24.78
C PHE A 393 -18.51 6.26 24.74
N ARG A 394 -17.85 6.14 25.88
CA ARG A 394 -16.64 5.35 26.04
C ARG A 394 -17.01 3.90 26.33
N ARG A 395 -16.60 2.99 25.45
CA ARG A 395 -16.80 1.57 25.70
C ARG A 395 -15.87 1.14 26.84
N PRO A 396 -16.35 0.41 27.85
CA PRO A 396 -15.46 -0.19 28.83
C PRO A 396 -14.53 -1.17 28.11
N THR A 397 -13.22 -1.00 28.27
CA THR A 397 -12.20 -1.86 27.69
C THR A 397 -12.30 -3.26 28.27
N SER A 398 -12.17 -4.31 27.46
CA SER A 398 -12.20 -5.71 27.92
C SER A 398 -11.01 -6.10 28.80
N ASP A 399 -9.94 -5.30 28.80
CA ASP A 399 -8.81 -5.44 29.74
C ASP A 399 -9.19 -5.02 31.18
N ASP A 400 -10.39 -4.46 31.38
CA ASP A 400 -11.12 -4.56 32.64
C ASP A 400 -11.76 -5.95 32.74
N GLU A 401 -10.93 -6.99 32.85
CA GLU A 401 -11.42 -8.28 33.33
C GLU A 401 -12.08 -8.08 34.71
N PRO A 402 -13.19 -8.78 35.02
CA PRO A 402 -13.78 -8.84 36.35
C PRO A 402 -12.87 -9.62 37.34
N GLY A 403 -11.64 -9.13 37.55
CA GLY A 403 -10.54 -9.87 38.15
C GLY A 403 -9.26 -9.07 38.42
N LYS A 404 -9.36 -7.88 39.07
CA LYS A 404 -8.32 -7.14 39.85
C LYS A 404 -7.31 -6.26 39.08
N PRO A 405 -6.76 -5.17 39.67
CA PRO A 405 -7.36 -4.16 40.56
C PRO A 405 -6.99 -2.69 40.18
N ALA A 406 -7.98 -1.82 40.03
CA ALA A 406 -7.89 -0.41 40.41
C ALA A 406 -8.83 -0.22 41.62
N GLU A 407 -8.35 -0.66 42.77
CA GLU A 407 -9.13 -1.17 43.91
C GLU A 407 -9.98 -0.17 44.71
N PHE A 408 -10.29 1.03 44.21
CA PHE A 408 -11.05 2.00 45.02
C PHE A 408 -12.17 2.79 44.34
N LEU A 409 -12.39 2.68 43.02
CA LEU A 409 -13.37 3.56 42.35
C LEU A 409 -14.34 2.89 41.37
N THR A 410 -14.22 1.59 41.12
CA THR A 410 -15.03 0.90 40.10
C THR A 410 -15.99 -0.15 40.66
N ASP A 411 -15.82 -0.61 41.89
CA ASP A 411 -16.79 -1.47 42.56
C ASP A 411 -18.05 -0.63 42.89
N PRO A 412 -19.19 -0.89 42.22
CA PRO A 412 -20.42 -0.16 42.47
C PRO A 412 -20.83 -0.23 43.94
N ASP A 413 -20.56 -1.34 44.63
CA ASP A 413 -20.89 -1.52 46.05
C ASP A 413 -19.96 -0.69 46.95
N PHE A 414 -18.69 -0.51 46.57
CA PHE A 414 -17.76 0.36 47.28
C PHE A 414 -18.06 1.84 47.07
N VAL A 415 -18.34 2.26 45.83
CA VAL A 415 -18.74 3.64 45.51
C VAL A 415 -20.05 3.96 46.22
N LYS A 416 -21.02 3.05 46.17
CA LYS A 416 -22.27 3.12 46.93
C LYS A 416 -21.99 3.21 48.43
N ALA A 417 -21.18 2.33 49.01
CA ALA A 417 -20.83 2.41 50.44
C ALA A 417 -20.12 3.72 50.82
N THR A 418 -19.33 4.30 49.93
CA THR A 418 -18.61 5.57 50.17
C THR A 418 -19.53 6.79 50.05
N VAL A 419 -20.41 6.83 49.05
CA VAL A 419 -21.39 7.90 48.87
C VAL A 419 -22.45 7.85 49.98
N LEU A 420 -22.93 6.65 50.33
CA LEU A 420 -23.92 6.42 51.39
C LEU A 420 -23.42 6.74 52.81
N ARG A 421 -22.10 6.83 53.05
CA ARG A 421 -21.56 7.30 54.33
C ARG A 421 -21.92 8.75 54.62
N THR A 422 -22.30 9.53 53.61
CA THR A 422 -22.51 10.97 53.71
C THR A 422 -23.98 11.30 53.95
N GLY A 423 -24.53 10.86 55.09
CA GLY A 423 -25.76 11.37 55.72
C GLY A 423 -27.10 10.92 55.13
N ASN A 424 -27.98 10.38 55.99
CA ASN A 424 -29.44 10.19 55.82
C ASN A 424 -29.98 10.04 54.39
N LEU A 425 -29.39 9.18 53.55
CA LEU A 425 -29.97 8.86 52.25
C LEU A 425 -31.06 7.80 52.44
N ASP A 426 -32.25 8.05 51.91
CA ASP A 426 -33.34 7.06 51.97
C ASP A 426 -33.16 5.93 50.93
N VAL A 427 -33.98 4.87 51.03
CA VAL A 427 -33.91 3.71 50.13
C VAL A 427 -34.14 4.10 48.66
N GLU A 428 -34.92 5.15 48.40
CA GLU A 428 -35.27 5.63 47.06
C GLU A 428 -34.10 6.42 46.44
N GLU A 429 -33.39 7.21 47.23
CA GLU A 429 -32.17 7.92 46.84
C GLU A 429 -31.04 6.96 46.48
N VAL A 430 -30.90 5.86 47.22
CA VAL A 430 -29.95 4.79 46.90
C VAL A 430 -30.26 4.13 45.55
N GLN A 431 -31.54 3.82 45.31
CA GLN A 431 -31.97 3.22 44.05
C GLN A 431 -31.80 4.17 42.86
N ASN A 432 -32.07 5.46 43.05
CA ASN A 432 -31.83 6.49 42.04
C ASN A 432 -30.33 6.64 41.73
N PHE A 433 -29.47 6.61 42.75
CA PHE A 433 -28.02 6.67 42.56
C PHE A 433 -27.51 5.51 41.69
N ASP A 434 -27.93 4.28 41.98
CA ASP A 434 -27.54 3.09 41.19
C ASP A 434 -27.98 3.24 39.73
N PHE A 435 -29.19 3.72 39.48
CA PHE A 435 -29.69 3.95 38.12
C PHE A 435 -28.89 5.04 37.40
N GLU A 436 -28.66 6.19 38.04
CA GLU A 436 -27.90 7.29 37.43
C GLU A 436 -26.44 6.93 37.15
N TYR A 437 -25.78 6.24 38.08
CA TYR A 437 -24.39 5.79 37.92
C TYR A 437 -24.25 4.83 36.73
N ASN A 438 -25.11 3.82 36.66
CA ASN A 438 -25.03 2.81 35.59
C ASN A 438 -25.36 3.39 34.19
N VAL A 439 -26.27 4.36 34.10
CA VAL A 439 -26.61 5.01 32.82
C VAL A 439 -25.51 5.97 32.37
N ARG A 440 -24.85 6.69 33.29
CA ARG A 440 -23.97 7.82 32.94
C ARG A 440 -22.48 7.53 33.00
N ARG A 441 -22.02 6.47 33.69
CA ARG A 441 -20.59 6.21 33.95
C ARG A 441 -19.70 6.16 32.69
N ASN A 442 -20.27 5.83 31.54
CA ASN A 442 -19.54 5.69 30.27
C ASN A 442 -19.71 6.91 29.34
N PHE A 443 -20.48 7.92 29.72
CA PHE A 443 -20.58 9.16 28.93
C PHE A 443 -19.41 10.08 29.27
N VAL A 444 -18.68 10.50 28.24
CA VAL A 444 -17.60 11.49 28.38
C VAL A 444 -18.21 12.88 28.30
N ALA A 445 -18.01 13.68 29.34
CA ALA A 445 -18.49 15.06 29.38
C ALA A 445 -17.78 15.91 28.32
N ALA A 446 -18.53 16.29 27.28
CA ALA A 446 -18.01 16.96 26.10
C ALA A 446 -18.99 18.00 25.58
N ASP A 447 -18.56 19.26 25.44
CA ASP A 447 -19.33 20.28 24.72
C ASP A 447 -18.74 20.43 23.32
N PHE A 448 -19.34 19.73 22.35
CA PHE A 448 -18.86 19.70 20.97
C PHE A 448 -18.83 21.09 20.35
N ARG A 449 -19.75 22.00 20.71
CA ARG A 449 -19.72 23.38 20.20
C ARG A 449 -18.46 24.10 20.66
N LYS A 450 -18.12 23.97 21.95
CA LYS A 450 -16.93 24.61 22.52
C LYS A 450 -15.62 23.99 22.03
N VAL A 451 -15.56 22.67 21.85
CA VAL A 451 -14.38 21.97 21.31
C VAL A 451 -14.08 22.47 19.89
N PHE A 452 -15.10 22.57 19.03
CA PHE A 452 -14.92 23.02 17.66
C PHE A 452 -14.64 24.52 17.55
N ALA A 453 -15.22 25.33 18.43
CA ALA A 453 -14.91 26.75 18.58
C ALA A 453 -13.53 27.02 19.18
N GLY A 454 -12.83 26.01 19.72
CA GLY A 454 -11.52 26.15 20.36
C GLY A 454 -11.57 26.78 21.75
N THR A 455 -12.76 26.85 22.38
CA THR A 455 -12.97 27.43 23.72
C THR A 455 -12.96 26.37 24.83
N SER A 456 -12.76 25.10 24.48
CA SER A 456 -12.62 23.97 25.40
C SER A 456 -11.47 23.08 24.92
N PRO A 457 -10.70 22.42 25.82
CA PRO A 457 -9.72 21.43 25.43
C PRO A 457 -10.37 20.31 24.60
N ASP A 458 -9.61 19.77 23.66
CA ASP A 458 -10.02 18.64 22.83
C ASP A 458 -9.97 17.33 23.63
N ILE A 459 -10.74 16.35 23.19
CA ILE A 459 -10.92 15.09 23.89
C ILE A 459 -10.08 14.03 23.19
N LEU A 460 -9.21 13.37 23.96
CA LEU A 460 -8.46 12.22 23.48
C LEU A 460 -9.38 11.01 23.38
N LEU A 461 -9.32 10.37 22.21
CA LEU A 461 -10.13 9.20 21.90
C LEU A 461 -9.42 7.92 22.32
N GLU A 462 -10.24 6.93 22.69
CA GLU A 462 -9.83 5.58 23.07
C GLU A 462 -10.43 4.53 22.12
N ASP A 463 -9.87 3.33 22.16
CA ASP A 463 -10.40 2.23 21.34
C ASP A 463 -11.84 1.88 21.74
N GLY A 464 -12.70 1.72 20.74
CA GLY A 464 -14.11 1.41 20.92
C GLY A 464 -15.02 2.60 21.28
N ASP A 465 -14.48 3.82 21.38
CA ASP A 465 -15.27 5.03 21.60
C ASP A 465 -16.36 5.18 20.52
N ILE A 466 -17.58 5.57 20.93
CA ILE A 466 -18.72 5.80 20.05
C ILE A 466 -19.10 7.28 20.11
N ILE A 467 -18.91 7.97 18.99
CA ILE A 467 -19.31 9.36 18.81
C ILE A 467 -20.67 9.38 18.13
N THR A 468 -21.67 9.96 18.79
CA THR A 468 -23.01 10.10 18.23
C THR A 468 -23.36 11.56 18.06
N VAL A 469 -23.72 11.94 16.84
CA VAL A 469 -24.19 13.29 16.49
C VAL A 469 -25.67 13.20 16.07
N PRO A 470 -26.61 13.53 16.96
CA PRO A 470 -28.04 13.42 16.65
C PRO A 470 -28.49 14.39 15.55
N ARG A 471 -29.57 14.01 14.87
CA ARG A 471 -30.28 14.85 13.91
C ARG A 471 -31.23 15.82 14.60
N ASP A 472 -31.34 17.02 14.05
CA ASP A 472 -32.36 18.00 14.40
C ASP A 472 -33.65 17.74 13.64
N ASP A 473 -34.59 17.09 14.31
CA ASP A 473 -35.93 16.89 13.79
C ASP A 473 -36.87 18.06 14.12
N GLY A 474 -36.39 19.09 14.84
CA GLY A 474 -37.20 20.27 15.18
C GLY A 474 -38.44 19.94 16.01
N THR A 475 -38.40 18.89 16.85
CA THR A 475 -39.54 18.43 17.65
C THR A 475 -39.12 18.16 19.08
N ILE A 476 -40.05 18.23 20.03
CA ILE A 476 -39.85 17.71 21.39
C ILE A 476 -40.90 16.64 21.68
N TYR A 477 -40.61 15.74 22.61
CA TYR A 477 -41.53 14.66 22.96
C TYR A 477 -42.21 14.92 24.30
N VAL A 478 -43.53 15.04 24.32
CA VAL A 478 -44.30 15.24 25.55
C VAL A 478 -44.96 13.93 25.94
N LEU A 479 -44.72 13.47 27.17
CA LEU A 479 -45.20 12.18 27.65
C LEU A 479 -45.66 12.21 29.12
N GLY A 480 -46.44 11.21 29.51
CA GLY A 480 -46.96 11.08 30.87
C GLY A 480 -48.43 11.47 30.97
N GLN A 481 -48.81 12.13 32.07
CA GLN A 481 -50.19 12.54 32.37
C GLN A 481 -50.60 13.82 31.62
N VAL A 482 -50.60 13.74 30.29
CA VAL A 482 -51.12 14.77 29.38
C VAL A 482 -52.26 14.19 28.53
N ALA A 483 -53.13 15.05 27.99
CA ALA A 483 -54.30 14.59 27.22
C ALA A 483 -53.90 13.86 25.93
N THR A 484 -52.89 14.35 25.22
CA THR A 484 -52.37 13.75 23.97
C THR A 484 -50.84 13.69 23.99
N PRO A 485 -50.25 12.62 24.56
CA PRO A 485 -48.81 12.38 24.49
C PRO A 485 -48.32 12.25 23.04
N GLY A 486 -47.13 12.77 22.74
CA GLY A 486 -46.56 12.68 21.39
C GLY A 486 -45.47 13.71 21.09
N PHE A 487 -45.01 13.70 19.84
CA PHE A 487 -44.08 14.72 19.34
C PHE A 487 -44.83 16.02 19.03
N VAL A 488 -44.26 17.15 19.44
CA VAL A 488 -44.74 18.49 19.11
C VAL A 488 -43.62 19.30 18.47
N ALA A 489 -43.96 20.19 17.54
CA ALA A 489 -42.97 21.04 16.88
C ALA A 489 -42.27 21.96 17.88
N TYR A 490 -40.95 22.00 17.84
CA TYR A 490 -40.13 22.86 18.66
C TYR A 490 -40.20 24.31 18.15
N SER A 491 -40.31 25.27 19.08
CA SER A 491 -40.27 26.69 18.79
C SER A 491 -39.33 27.40 19.76
N SER A 492 -38.29 28.04 19.22
CA SER A 492 -37.22 28.63 20.03
C SER A 492 -37.75 29.66 21.04
N GLY A 493 -37.28 29.58 22.28
CA GLY A 493 -37.62 30.52 23.36
C GLY A 493 -38.96 30.27 24.05
N GLN A 494 -39.76 29.30 23.60
CA GLN A 494 -41.03 28.97 24.24
C GLN A 494 -40.80 28.21 25.56
N PRO A 495 -41.59 28.51 26.62
CA PRO A 495 -41.52 27.78 27.88
C PRO A 495 -42.11 26.37 27.76
N TYR A 496 -41.79 25.48 28.70
CA TYR A 496 -42.34 24.11 28.74
C TYR A 496 -43.87 24.06 28.72
N SER A 497 -44.54 25.04 29.33
CA SER A 497 -46.00 25.13 29.39
C SER A 497 -46.65 25.32 28.03
N TYR A 498 -45.97 26.00 27.09
CA TYR A 498 -46.43 26.13 25.70
C TYR A 498 -46.59 24.75 25.05
N TYR A 499 -45.61 23.88 25.25
CA TYR A 499 -45.62 22.54 24.68
C TYR A 499 -46.58 21.59 25.39
N LEU A 500 -46.76 21.74 26.70
CA LEU A 500 -47.82 21.03 27.43
C LEU A 500 -49.20 21.40 26.90
N ALA A 501 -49.45 22.67 26.57
CA ALA A 501 -50.70 23.10 25.96
C ALA A 501 -50.91 22.47 24.58
N LEU A 502 -49.85 22.36 23.75
CA LEU A 502 -49.91 21.62 22.48
C LEU A 502 -50.22 20.13 22.67
N ALA A 503 -49.81 19.54 23.80
CA ALA A 503 -50.16 18.17 24.19
C ALA A 503 -51.52 18.06 24.92
N GLY A 504 -52.36 19.11 24.84
CA GLY A 504 -53.71 19.14 25.42
C GLY A 504 -53.76 19.36 26.94
N GLY A 505 -52.65 19.80 27.54
CA GLY A 505 -52.56 20.10 28.97
C GLY A 505 -52.39 18.86 29.85
N GLU A 506 -52.14 19.11 31.14
CA GLU A 506 -52.01 18.05 32.14
C GLU A 506 -53.39 17.46 32.51
N THR A 507 -53.44 16.15 32.78
CA THR A 507 -54.66 15.50 33.27
C THR A 507 -54.78 15.64 34.80
N GLY A 508 -55.98 15.42 35.34
CA GLY A 508 -56.21 15.48 36.81
C GLY A 508 -55.39 14.47 37.62
N GLU A 509 -54.86 13.44 36.98
CA GLU A 509 -53.98 12.43 37.58
C GLU A 509 -52.50 12.85 37.61
N SER A 510 -52.13 14.04 37.09
CA SER A 510 -50.77 14.60 37.17
C SER A 510 -50.40 14.99 38.61
N THR A 511 -49.13 14.79 39.01
CA THR A 511 -48.57 15.34 40.26
C THR A 511 -48.35 16.85 40.19
N GLY A 512 -48.23 17.41 38.98
CA GLY A 512 -47.77 18.79 38.74
C GLY A 512 -46.25 18.97 38.75
N ASP A 513 -45.47 17.94 39.10
CA ASP A 513 -43.99 17.99 39.11
C ASP A 513 -43.42 17.64 37.73
N VAL A 514 -43.62 18.54 36.76
CA VAL A 514 -43.14 18.36 35.39
C VAL A 514 -41.62 18.30 35.36
N LYS A 515 -41.06 17.34 34.61
CA LYS A 515 -39.62 17.18 34.43
C LYS A 515 -39.24 17.26 32.97
N ILE A 516 -38.07 17.84 32.69
CA ILE A 516 -37.49 17.91 31.36
C ILE A 516 -36.29 16.95 31.32
N LEU A 517 -36.29 16.02 30.37
CA LEU A 517 -35.16 15.14 30.10
C LEU A 517 -34.42 15.63 28.86
N LYS A 518 -33.16 16.03 29.05
CA LYS A 518 -32.31 16.58 27.98
C LYS A 518 -31.80 15.47 27.05
N ALA A 519 -32.00 15.60 25.74
CA ALA A 519 -31.79 14.49 24.80
C ALA A 519 -30.32 14.16 24.43
N GLY A 520 -29.35 14.90 24.97
CA GLY A 520 -27.92 14.60 24.78
C GLY A 520 -27.35 13.71 25.89
N ASN A 521 -27.40 14.21 27.13
CA ASN A 521 -26.81 13.58 28.31
C ASN A 521 -27.86 12.91 29.23
N TYR A 522 -29.13 12.90 28.83
CA TYR A 522 -30.25 12.32 29.58
C TYR A 522 -30.32 12.83 31.03
N GLN A 523 -30.03 14.12 31.23
CA GLN A 523 -30.20 14.77 32.52
C GLN A 523 -31.65 15.17 32.73
N TRP A 524 -32.19 14.80 33.89
CA TRP A 524 -33.45 15.31 34.39
C TRP A 524 -33.24 16.72 34.96
N LYS A 525 -34.07 17.66 34.53
CA LYS A 525 -34.07 19.06 34.97
C LYS A 525 -35.48 19.49 35.30
N ARG A 526 -35.61 20.41 36.26
CA ARG A 526 -36.87 21.11 36.47
C ARG A 526 -37.04 22.21 35.44
N PRO A 527 -38.29 22.60 35.08
CA PRO A 527 -38.51 23.64 34.08
C PRO A 527 -37.94 25.02 34.41
N GLY A 528 -37.65 25.31 35.68
CA GLY A 528 -36.97 26.55 36.10
C GLY A 528 -35.44 26.50 35.99
N GLU A 529 -34.84 25.33 35.76
CA GLU A 529 -33.38 25.14 35.75
C GLU A 529 -32.80 25.16 34.34
N THR A 530 -33.63 24.99 33.31
CA THR A 530 -33.17 24.84 31.92
C THR A 530 -34.22 25.30 30.92
N ALA A 531 -33.75 25.78 29.77
CA ALA A 531 -34.62 26.04 28.63
C ALA A 531 -34.92 24.73 27.86
N VAL A 532 -36.11 24.65 27.30
CA VAL A 532 -36.50 23.56 26.39
C VAL A 532 -35.77 23.75 25.05
N GLU A 533 -35.16 22.69 24.56
CA GLU A 533 -34.48 22.66 23.26
C GLU A 533 -35.07 21.57 22.36
N SER A 534 -34.96 21.74 21.03
CA SER A 534 -35.37 20.73 20.04
C SER A 534 -34.79 19.38 20.41
N GLY A 535 -35.64 18.36 20.51
CA GLY A 535 -35.46 16.95 20.82
C GLY A 535 -35.53 16.58 22.31
N ASP A 536 -35.70 17.54 23.23
CA ASP A 536 -35.92 17.26 24.65
C ASP A 536 -37.23 16.51 24.89
N TRP A 537 -37.34 15.87 26.06
CA TRP A 537 -38.56 15.18 26.47
C TRP A 537 -39.16 15.90 27.68
N ILE A 538 -40.47 16.14 27.65
CA ILE A 538 -41.22 16.69 28.78
C ILE A 538 -42.04 15.55 29.38
N PHE A 539 -41.73 15.20 30.62
CA PHE A 539 -42.40 14.14 31.36
C PHE A 539 -43.31 14.72 32.44
N VAL A 540 -44.58 14.30 32.42
CA VAL A 540 -45.59 14.66 33.42
C VAL A 540 -45.90 13.43 34.29
N PRO A 541 -45.42 13.38 35.56
CA PRO A 541 -45.59 12.21 36.41
C PRO A 541 -47.04 12.00 36.84
N LYS A 542 -47.38 10.75 37.17
CA LYS A 542 -48.69 10.37 37.70
C LYS A 542 -48.71 10.42 39.23
N LYS A 543 -49.82 10.90 39.81
CA LYS A 543 -50.12 10.80 41.25
C LYS A 543 -50.07 9.35 41.69
N VAL A 544 -49.17 9.05 42.61
CA VAL A 544 -49.15 7.76 43.29
C VAL A 544 -50.28 7.76 44.32
N ARG A 545 -51.40 7.10 44.00
CA ARG A 545 -52.48 6.91 44.98
C ARG A 545 -52.05 5.83 45.97
N LYS A 546 -51.67 6.22 47.19
CA LYS A 546 -51.37 5.27 48.27
C LYS A 546 -52.65 4.50 48.63
N THR A 547 -52.54 3.19 48.82
CA THR A 547 -53.67 2.37 49.28
C THR A 547 -53.97 2.70 50.75
N PHE A 548 -55.22 2.51 51.21
CA PHE A 548 -55.58 2.70 52.63
C PHE A 548 -54.63 1.95 53.57
N GLY A 549 -54.27 0.70 53.23
CA GLY A 549 -53.30 -0.09 54.01
C GLY A 549 -51.89 0.53 54.07
N GLN A 550 -51.42 1.17 53.00
CA GLN A 550 -50.11 1.86 53.01
C GLN A 550 -50.15 3.12 53.88
N THR A 551 -51.26 3.85 53.84
CA THR A 551 -51.47 5.05 54.68
C THR A 551 -51.54 4.67 56.16
N VAL A 552 -52.24 3.57 56.49
CA VAL A 552 -52.29 3.04 57.86
C VAL A 552 -50.91 2.60 58.33
N ASN A 553 -50.11 1.94 57.50
CA ASN A 553 -48.76 1.50 57.87
C ASN A 553 -47.78 2.65 58.13
N GLU A 554 -47.93 3.81 57.45
CA GLU A 554 -47.11 5.00 57.72
C GLU A 554 -47.51 5.70 59.03
N ILE A 555 -48.79 5.69 59.38
CA ILE A 555 -49.31 6.40 60.56
C ILE A 555 -49.28 5.52 61.81
N ALA A 556 -49.34 4.20 61.68
CA ALA A 556 -49.34 3.26 62.80
C ALA A 556 -48.14 3.41 63.76
N PRO A 557 -46.90 3.64 63.30
CA PRO A 557 -45.78 3.91 64.19
C PRO A 557 -45.98 5.20 65.01
N ILE A 558 -46.43 6.28 64.36
CA ILE A 558 -46.69 7.58 65.02
C ILE A 558 -47.78 7.41 66.08
N VAL A 559 -48.88 6.74 65.74
CA VAL A 559 -49.97 6.46 66.67
C VAL A 559 -49.51 5.55 67.81
N SER A 560 -48.67 4.55 67.54
CA SER A 560 -48.12 3.67 68.58
C SER A 560 -47.19 4.42 69.54
N LEU A 561 -46.45 5.40 69.03
CA LEU A 561 -45.52 6.23 69.81
C LEU A 561 -46.27 7.24 70.67
N LEU A 562 -47.34 7.85 70.13
CA LEU A 562 -48.26 8.66 70.92
C LEU A 562 -48.97 7.82 71.99
N ALA A 563 -49.42 6.61 71.66
CA ALA A 563 -50.06 5.70 72.61
C ALA A 563 -49.09 5.27 73.73
N SER A 564 -47.82 5.01 73.41
CA SER A 564 -46.81 4.66 74.41
C SER A 564 -46.45 5.83 75.32
N VAL A 565 -46.37 7.06 74.77
CA VAL A 565 -46.19 8.28 75.57
C VAL A 565 -47.38 8.52 76.50
N VAL A 566 -48.61 8.34 76.01
CA VAL A 566 -49.82 8.45 76.83
C VAL A 566 -49.86 7.37 77.90
N ALA A 567 -49.53 6.12 77.56
CA ALA A 567 -49.47 5.02 78.52
C ALA A 567 -48.42 5.28 79.62
N LEU A 568 -47.24 5.80 79.25
CA LEU A 568 -46.21 6.19 80.20
C LEU A 568 -46.68 7.34 81.10
N ALA A 569 -47.35 8.35 80.55
CA ALA A 569 -47.91 9.45 81.33
C ALA A 569 -48.99 8.98 82.33
N VAL A 570 -49.85 8.05 81.92
CA VAL A 570 -50.85 7.42 82.80
C VAL A 570 -50.18 6.61 83.91
N LEU A 571 -49.13 5.86 83.59
CA LEU A 571 -48.39 5.06 84.56
C LEU A 571 -47.66 5.94 85.59
N ILE A 572 -47.02 7.03 85.14
CA ILE A 572 -46.43 8.05 86.02
C ILE A 572 -47.50 8.66 86.93
N TYR A 573 -48.67 9.03 86.38
CA TYR A 573 -49.78 9.56 87.16
C TYR A 573 -50.25 8.58 88.25
N GLN A 574 -50.39 7.29 87.92
CA GLN A 574 -50.80 6.25 88.87
C GLN A 574 -49.77 5.98 89.98
N VAL A 575 -48.47 6.07 89.69
CA VAL A 575 -47.41 5.90 90.70
C VAL A 575 -47.24 7.14 91.59
N SER A 576 -47.61 8.32 91.09
CA SER A 576 -47.54 9.59 91.83
C SER A 576 -48.73 9.88 92.77
N ARG A 577 -49.73 9.00 92.79
CA ARG A 577 -50.89 9.02 93.70
C ARG A 577 -50.74 7.94 94.76
#